data_AF-A0A4U0RZU2-F1
#
_entry.id   AF-A0A4U0RZU2-F1
#
_cell.length_a   1.000
_cell.length_b   1.000
_cell.length_c   1.000
_cell.angle_alpha   90.00
_cell.angle_beta   90.00
_cell.angle_gamma   90.00
#
_symmetry.space_group_name_H-M   'P 1'
#
loop_
_entity.id
_entity.type
_entity.pdbx_description
1 polymer ?
#
loop_
_entity_poly.entity_id
_entity_poly.type
_entity_poly.pdbx_seq_one_letter_code
_entity_poly.pdbx_strand_id
1 'polypeptide(L)'
;MGFPWSETINGVIAALAAAAAGGSWKAAHRSSATADAVARIERERWHADLTPQFDITLAQTGASVAYLTVHLEGPDHLRELDEVTIAVGNDDMEHTALHPGPRATQADYDAFVWGPYRFQPRTDGADEHGRSPSPFPLVVGRGRPFFMEHTRPGGWMIGTTEEMWQQEHANQPVRLILTCRRGHEEWVIARSLDNPSTTSRA
;
A
#
# COMPACT_ATOMS: atom_id res chain seq x y z
N MET A 1 -65.57 -53.53 -0.53
CA MET A 1 -64.38 -53.43 0.34
C MET A 1 -63.22 -52.94 -0.52
N GLY A 2 -62.95 -51.63 -0.52
CA GLY A 2 -61.78 -51.06 -1.19
C GLY A 2 -60.58 -51.21 -0.26
N PHE A 3 -59.53 -51.90 -0.72
CA PHE A 3 -58.33 -52.11 0.09
C PHE A 3 -57.54 -50.79 0.29
N PRO A 4 -56.97 -50.53 1.48
CA PRO A 4 -56.34 -49.27 1.88
C PRO A 4 -54.89 -49.12 1.36
N TRP A 5 -54.62 -49.51 0.11
CA TRP A 5 -53.27 -49.46 -0.46
C TRP A 5 -52.85 -48.05 -0.92
N SER A 6 -53.80 -47.13 -1.15
CA SER A 6 -53.49 -45.77 -1.64
C SER A 6 -52.86 -44.87 -0.56
N GLU A 7 -53.27 -45.00 0.70
CA GLU A 7 -52.74 -44.18 1.81
C GLU A 7 -51.33 -44.60 2.22
N THR A 8 -51.03 -45.90 2.15
CA THR A 8 -49.70 -46.44 2.47
C THR A 8 -48.66 -46.12 1.39
N ILE A 9 -49.03 -46.17 0.11
CA ILE A 9 -48.12 -45.82 -1.01
C ILE A 9 -47.77 -44.32 -0.97
N ASN A 10 -48.75 -43.45 -0.71
CA ASN A 10 -48.52 -42.01 -0.66
C ASN A 10 -47.62 -41.59 0.52
N GLY A 11 -47.76 -42.25 1.69
CA GLY A 11 -46.91 -41.98 2.85
C GLY A 11 -45.43 -42.34 2.63
N VAL A 12 -45.16 -43.46 1.95
CA VAL A 12 -43.80 -43.90 1.61
C VAL A 12 -43.14 -42.94 0.60
N ILE A 13 -43.88 -42.50 -0.42
CA ILE A 13 -43.38 -41.53 -1.42
C ILE A 13 -43.10 -40.17 -0.76
N ALA A 14 -43.98 -39.70 0.14
CA ALA A 14 -43.78 -38.44 0.85
C ALA A 14 -42.55 -38.46 1.78
N ALA A 15 -42.32 -39.56 2.49
CA ALA A 15 -41.15 -39.72 3.35
C ALA A 15 -39.83 -39.74 2.56
N LEU A 16 -39.81 -40.45 1.42
CA LEU A 16 -38.66 -40.47 0.51
C LEU A 16 -38.38 -39.08 -0.09
N ALA A 17 -39.42 -38.35 -0.48
CA ALA A 17 -39.30 -36.99 -1.00
C ALA A 17 -38.76 -36.01 0.07
N ALA A 18 -39.24 -36.10 1.32
CA ALA A 18 -38.74 -35.28 2.43
C ALA A 18 -37.27 -35.58 2.77
N ALA A 19 -36.88 -36.86 2.78
CA ALA A 19 -35.49 -37.28 3.00
C ALA A 19 -34.58 -36.80 1.86
N ALA A 20 -35.03 -36.94 0.61
CA ALA A 20 -34.32 -36.42 -0.56
C ALA A 20 -34.17 -34.90 -0.50
N ALA A 21 -35.24 -34.16 -0.19
CA ALA A 21 -35.21 -32.71 -0.05
C ALA A 21 -34.27 -32.24 1.07
N GLY A 22 -34.28 -32.90 2.23
CA GLY A 22 -33.34 -32.63 3.33
C GLY A 22 -31.89 -32.93 2.95
N GLY A 23 -31.65 -34.02 2.22
CA GLY A 23 -30.35 -34.37 1.67
C GLY A 23 -29.84 -33.33 0.66
N SER A 24 -30.71 -32.91 -0.27
CA SER A 24 -30.43 -31.87 -1.27
C SER A 24 -30.16 -30.52 -0.61
N TRP A 25 -30.91 -30.12 0.41
CA TRP A 25 -30.69 -28.86 1.14
C TRP A 25 -29.32 -28.83 1.83
N LYS A 26 -28.94 -29.91 2.51
CA LYS A 26 -27.64 -30.04 3.17
C LYS A 26 -26.48 -30.09 2.17
N ALA A 27 -26.66 -30.78 1.04
CA ALA A 27 -25.69 -30.81 -0.04
C ALA A 27 -25.52 -29.43 -0.69
N ALA A 28 -26.62 -28.71 -0.93
CA ALA A 28 -26.61 -27.35 -1.47
C ALA A 28 -25.90 -26.36 -0.53
N HIS A 29 -26.16 -26.44 0.79
CA HIS A 29 -25.46 -25.60 1.77
C HIS A 29 -23.96 -25.87 1.83
N ARG A 30 -23.56 -27.16 1.82
CA ARG A 30 -22.14 -27.53 1.75
C ARG A 30 -21.48 -27.08 0.46
N SER A 31 -22.18 -27.22 -0.68
CA SER A 31 -21.71 -26.75 -1.98
C SER A 31 -21.56 -25.23 -2.01
N SER A 32 -22.49 -24.48 -1.40
CA SER A 32 -22.40 -23.02 -1.28
C SER A 32 -21.18 -22.62 -0.45
N ALA A 33 -20.98 -23.25 0.72
CA ALA A 33 -19.81 -22.96 1.57
C ALA A 33 -18.48 -23.29 0.88
N THR A 34 -18.42 -24.38 0.10
CA THR A 34 -17.23 -24.69 -0.73
C THR A 34 -17.05 -23.68 -1.86
N ALA A 35 -18.12 -23.29 -2.55
CA ALA A 35 -18.06 -22.28 -3.60
C ALA A 35 -17.56 -20.92 -3.07
N ASP A 36 -18.02 -20.51 -1.89
CA ASP A 36 -17.56 -19.29 -1.22
C ASP A 36 -16.07 -19.37 -0.86
N ALA A 37 -15.62 -20.51 -0.34
CA ALA A 37 -14.21 -20.72 0.00
C ALA A 37 -13.32 -20.68 -1.25
N VAL A 38 -13.74 -21.33 -2.34
CA VAL A 38 -13.02 -21.31 -3.62
C VAL A 38 -13.02 -19.90 -4.21
N ALA A 39 -14.16 -19.20 -4.20
CA ALA A 39 -14.25 -17.82 -4.68
C ALA A 39 -13.35 -16.87 -3.90
N ARG A 40 -13.19 -17.08 -2.58
CA ARG A 40 -12.24 -16.33 -1.76
C ARG A 40 -10.79 -16.63 -2.16
N ILE A 41 -10.41 -17.90 -2.31
CA ILE A 41 -9.06 -18.30 -2.73
C ILE A 41 -8.72 -17.72 -4.11
N GLU A 42 -9.64 -17.81 -5.06
CA GLU A 42 -9.45 -17.22 -6.38
C GLU A 42 -9.29 -15.71 -6.29
N ARG A 43 -10.06 -15.02 -5.45
CA ARG A 43 -9.90 -13.57 -5.25
C ARG A 43 -8.52 -13.22 -4.67
N GLU A 44 -8.07 -13.94 -3.65
CA GLU A 44 -6.74 -13.76 -3.05
C GLU A 44 -5.63 -14.01 -4.07
N ARG A 45 -5.79 -15.05 -4.90
CA ARG A 45 -4.85 -15.35 -5.98
C ARG A 45 -4.83 -14.25 -7.03
N TRP A 46 -5.99 -13.77 -7.48
CA TRP A 46 -6.09 -12.67 -8.43
C TRP A 46 -5.48 -11.38 -7.87
N HIS A 47 -5.71 -11.09 -6.60
CA HIS A 47 -5.10 -9.94 -5.91
C HIS A 47 -3.57 -10.04 -5.89
N ALA A 48 -3.03 -11.23 -5.56
CA ALA A 48 -1.60 -11.48 -5.56
C ALA A 48 -1.00 -11.40 -6.98
N ASP A 49 -1.66 -12.01 -7.98
CA ASP A 49 -1.23 -11.98 -9.37
C ASP A 49 -1.21 -10.55 -9.94
N LEU A 50 -2.06 -9.65 -9.43
CA LEU A 50 -2.14 -8.24 -9.82
C LEU A 50 -1.24 -7.31 -9.00
N THR A 51 -0.41 -7.83 -8.09
CA THR A 51 0.45 -7.01 -7.24
C THR A 51 1.35 -6.10 -8.10
N PRO A 52 1.28 -4.76 -7.93
CA PRO A 52 2.08 -3.83 -8.72
C PRO A 52 3.59 -4.04 -8.53
N GLN A 53 4.32 -3.98 -9.64
CA GLN A 53 5.77 -4.07 -9.69
C GLN A 53 6.32 -2.72 -10.16
N PHE A 54 7.15 -2.12 -9.31
CA PHE A 54 7.72 -0.80 -9.57
C PHE A 54 9.23 -0.89 -9.69
N ASP A 55 9.77 -0.24 -10.72
CA ASP A 55 11.16 0.23 -10.74
C ASP A 55 11.19 1.66 -10.22
N ILE A 56 12.01 1.89 -9.20
CA ILE A 56 12.11 3.18 -8.54
C ILE A 56 13.58 3.56 -8.41
N THR A 57 13.92 4.71 -8.97
CA THR A 57 15.29 5.23 -8.96
C THR A 57 15.32 6.63 -8.37
N LEU A 58 16.35 6.92 -7.58
CA LEU A 58 16.62 8.24 -7.02
C LEU A 58 17.99 8.71 -7.49
N ALA A 59 18.02 9.79 -8.28
CA ALA A 59 19.25 10.34 -8.84
C ALA A 59 19.48 11.76 -8.34
N GLN A 60 20.64 12.02 -7.73
CA GLN A 60 21.03 13.36 -7.32
C GLN A 60 21.39 14.20 -8.55
N THR A 61 20.82 15.40 -8.66
CA THR A 61 21.04 16.33 -9.79
C THR A 61 21.65 17.67 -9.39
N GLY A 62 21.77 17.92 -8.09
CA GLY A 62 22.45 19.07 -7.52
C GLY A 62 22.90 18.79 -6.08
N ALA A 63 23.48 19.79 -5.41
CA ALA A 63 24.02 19.61 -4.05
C ALA A 63 22.98 19.08 -3.05
N SER A 64 21.74 19.55 -3.13
CA SER A 64 20.64 19.22 -2.21
C SER A 64 19.35 18.78 -2.90
N VAL A 65 19.40 18.47 -4.20
CA VAL A 65 18.22 18.14 -5.01
C VAL A 65 18.43 16.79 -5.71
N ALA A 66 17.36 16.00 -5.76
CA ALA A 66 17.31 14.73 -6.44
C ALA A 66 16.02 14.57 -7.24
N TYR A 67 16.06 13.71 -8.26
CA TYR A 67 14.88 13.28 -9.00
C TYR A 67 14.57 11.82 -8.65
N LEU A 68 13.34 11.61 -8.19
CA LEU A 68 12.76 10.30 -8.03
C LEU A 68 12.00 9.93 -9.30
N THR A 69 12.32 8.81 -9.92
CA THR A 69 11.53 8.26 -11.02
C THR A 69 10.80 7.02 -10.51
N VAL A 70 9.48 7.01 -10.65
CA VAL A 70 8.63 5.88 -10.28
C VAL A 70 8.03 5.31 -11.55
N HIS A 71 8.43 4.11 -11.91
CA HIS A 71 7.98 3.41 -13.12
C HIS A 71 7.17 2.18 -12.74
N LEU A 72 5.97 2.04 -13.28
CA LEU A 72 5.15 0.85 -13.10
C LEU A 72 5.56 -0.16 -14.17
N GLU A 73 6.42 -1.11 -13.81
CA GLU A 73 6.92 -2.13 -14.73
C GLU A 73 5.85 -3.15 -15.09
N GLY A 74 4.97 -3.49 -14.14
CA GLY A 74 3.99 -4.53 -14.37
C GLY A 74 3.21 -4.93 -13.13
N PRO A 75 2.60 -6.12 -13.15
CA PRO A 75 2.58 -7.04 -14.29
C PRO A 75 1.66 -6.55 -15.43
N ASP A 76 1.86 -7.01 -16.67
CA ASP A 76 1.11 -6.50 -17.85
C ASP A 76 -0.42 -6.58 -17.71
N HIS A 77 -0.95 -7.62 -17.05
CA HIS A 77 -2.39 -7.78 -16.81
C HIS A 77 -2.93 -6.81 -15.73
N LEU A 78 -2.06 -6.14 -14.98
CA LEU A 78 -2.45 -4.99 -14.15
C LEU A 78 -2.94 -3.83 -15.01
N ARG A 79 -2.34 -3.60 -16.19
CA ARG A 79 -2.63 -2.51 -17.14
C ARG A 79 -2.43 -1.11 -16.57
N GLU A 80 -3.10 -0.76 -15.49
CA GLU A 80 -3.06 0.56 -14.85
C GLU A 80 -3.46 0.49 -13.37
N LEU A 81 -3.06 1.53 -12.66
CA LEU A 81 -3.51 1.88 -11.32
C LEU A 81 -4.34 3.16 -11.42
N ASP A 82 -5.52 3.15 -10.80
CA ASP A 82 -6.38 4.33 -10.74
C ASP A 82 -5.72 5.42 -9.90
N GLU A 83 -4.99 5.00 -8.87
CA GLU A 83 -4.40 5.87 -7.88
C GLU A 83 -3.15 5.24 -7.26
N VAL A 84 -2.09 6.03 -7.21
CA VAL A 84 -0.84 5.75 -6.52
C VAL A 84 -0.57 6.92 -5.58
N THR A 85 -0.42 6.62 -4.31
CA THR A 85 0.06 7.55 -3.28
C THR A 85 1.45 7.12 -2.86
N ILE A 86 2.38 8.06 -2.72
CA ILE A 86 3.76 7.78 -2.33
C ILE A 86 4.09 8.63 -1.11
N ALA A 87 4.36 7.98 0.03
CA ALA A 87 4.83 8.67 1.21
C ALA A 87 6.31 8.35 1.45
N VAL A 88 7.09 9.36 1.83
CA VAL A 88 8.40 9.11 2.44
C VAL A 88 8.17 8.52 3.81
N GLY A 89 8.73 7.32 4.04
CA GLY A 89 8.74 6.65 5.33
C GLY A 89 9.75 7.30 6.28
N ASN A 90 9.53 7.13 7.57
CA ASN A 90 10.50 7.51 8.58
C ASN A 90 11.63 6.47 8.68
N ASP A 91 12.70 6.83 9.38
CA ASP A 91 13.69 5.89 9.89
C ASP A 91 13.06 4.81 10.81
N ASP A 92 13.88 3.86 11.29
CA ASP A 92 13.42 2.78 12.19
C ASP A 92 13.17 3.25 13.63
N MET A 93 13.18 4.57 13.89
CA MET A 93 13.07 5.11 15.24
C MET A 93 11.66 5.63 15.54
N GLU A 94 11.23 5.43 16.79
CA GLU A 94 10.01 6.03 17.29
C GLU A 94 10.30 7.46 17.78
N HIS A 95 9.68 8.44 17.14
CA HIS A 95 9.87 9.86 17.43
C HIS A 95 8.76 10.39 18.32
N THR A 96 8.86 10.11 19.61
CA THR A 96 7.93 10.66 20.63
C THR A 96 8.40 12.03 21.09
N ALA A 97 7.49 13.01 21.09
CA ALA A 97 7.75 14.31 21.70
C ALA A 97 7.81 14.15 23.24
N LEU A 98 9.04 14.01 23.79
CA LEU A 98 9.25 13.84 25.23
C LEU A 98 8.84 15.09 26.05
N HIS A 99 8.85 16.27 25.43
CA HIS A 99 8.41 17.53 26.03
C HIS A 99 7.64 18.36 24.99
N PRO A 100 6.37 18.02 24.70
CA PRO A 100 5.58 18.80 23.76
C PRO A 100 5.39 20.21 24.33
N GLY A 101 5.71 21.22 23.52
CA GLY A 101 5.72 22.61 23.95
C GLY A 101 5.26 23.52 22.81
N PRO A 102 5.19 24.84 23.04
CA PRO A 102 4.69 25.78 22.03
C PRO A 102 5.51 25.84 20.74
N ARG A 103 6.67 25.16 20.67
CA ARG A 103 7.52 25.08 19.48
C ARG A 103 7.28 23.84 18.61
N ALA A 104 6.76 22.76 19.19
CA ALA A 104 6.40 21.54 18.46
C ALA A 104 5.48 20.65 19.30
N THR A 105 4.46 20.14 18.64
CA THR A 105 3.47 19.19 19.12
C THR A 105 3.81 17.78 18.62
N GLN A 106 3.12 16.74 19.13
CA GLN A 106 3.27 15.39 18.58
C GLN A 106 2.88 15.33 17.09
N ALA A 107 1.86 16.10 16.68
CA ALA A 107 1.44 16.16 15.28
C ALA A 107 2.57 16.68 14.36
N ASP A 108 3.37 17.64 14.83
CA ASP A 108 4.54 18.13 14.09
C ASP A 108 5.61 17.04 13.93
N TYR A 109 5.83 16.23 14.96
CA TYR A 109 6.76 15.10 14.91
C TYR A 109 6.29 13.99 13.97
N ASP A 110 5.00 13.66 14.01
CA ASP A 110 4.38 12.63 13.16
C ASP A 110 4.40 13.04 11.69
N ALA A 111 4.14 14.32 11.41
CA ALA A 111 4.13 14.86 10.05
C ALA A 111 5.55 15.02 9.47
N PHE A 112 6.55 15.30 10.32
CA PHE A 112 7.94 15.53 9.91
C PHE A 112 8.60 14.29 9.29
N VAL A 113 9.32 14.46 8.18
CA VAL A 113 10.02 13.39 7.48
C VAL A 113 11.36 13.08 8.17
N TRP A 114 11.46 11.92 8.82
CA TRP A 114 12.67 11.48 9.53
C TRP A 114 13.60 10.69 8.60
N GLY A 115 14.14 11.35 7.59
CA GLY A 115 15.02 10.73 6.60
C GLY A 115 15.85 11.73 5.82
N PRO A 116 16.75 11.28 4.93
CA PRO A 116 17.68 12.17 4.24
C PRO A 116 17.03 13.03 3.16
N TYR A 117 15.94 12.57 2.55
CA TYR A 117 15.21 13.27 1.49
C TYR A 117 13.72 13.38 1.79
N ARG A 118 13.11 14.44 1.28
CA ARG A 118 11.67 14.66 1.22
C ARG A 118 11.26 15.11 -0.18
N PHE A 119 9.97 15.00 -0.52
CA PHE A 119 9.46 15.67 -1.71
C PHE A 119 9.59 17.18 -1.53
N GLN A 120 9.81 17.89 -2.64
CA GLN A 120 9.82 19.35 -2.58
C GLN A 120 8.43 19.86 -2.14
N PRO A 121 8.32 20.56 -1.00
CA PRO A 121 7.02 20.99 -0.49
C PRO A 121 6.27 21.86 -1.51
N ARG A 122 4.95 21.64 -1.65
CA ARG A 122 4.06 22.35 -2.59
C ARG A 122 4.32 22.11 -4.08
N THR A 123 5.30 21.28 -4.45
CA THR A 123 5.48 20.79 -5.84
C THR A 123 4.70 19.49 -6.01
N ASP A 124 4.09 19.25 -7.18
CA ASP A 124 3.24 18.06 -7.43
C ASP A 124 2.11 17.86 -6.40
N GLY A 125 1.68 18.97 -5.78
CA GLY A 125 0.69 18.96 -4.71
C GLY A 125 1.17 18.27 -3.43
N ALA A 126 2.47 18.29 -3.17
CA ALA A 126 3.05 17.80 -1.93
C ALA A 126 2.66 18.65 -0.72
N ASP A 127 2.49 17.98 0.42
CA ASP A 127 2.19 18.63 1.69
C ASP A 127 3.32 19.59 2.15
N GLU A 128 3.04 20.35 3.20
CA GLU A 128 3.97 21.36 3.71
C GLU A 128 5.28 20.77 4.27
N HIS A 129 5.26 19.49 4.66
CA HIS A 129 6.42 18.77 5.16
C HIS A 129 7.18 18.02 4.06
N GLY A 130 6.63 17.96 2.84
CA GLY A 130 7.17 17.21 1.73
C GLY A 130 7.07 15.69 1.91
N ARG A 131 6.10 15.20 2.70
CA ARG A 131 5.99 13.76 2.98
C ARG A 131 5.38 12.99 1.81
N SER A 132 4.32 13.51 1.20
CA SER A 132 3.65 12.87 0.05
C SER A 132 3.24 13.92 -0.99
N PRO A 133 3.45 13.68 -2.30
CA PRO A 133 2.79 14.41 -3.36
C PRO A 133 1.30 14.05 -3.42
N SER A 134 0.55 14.76 -4.28
CA SER A 134 -0.84 14.41 -4.55
C SER A 134 -0.96 13.04 -5.24
N PRO A 135 -1.99 12.23 -4.92
CA PRO A 135 -2.22 10.94 -5.56
C PRO A 135 -2.34 11.04 -7.08
N PHE A 136 -1.98 9.98 -7.78
CA PHE A 136 -1.95 10.00 -9.26
C PHE A 136 -2.17 8.65 -9.92
N PRO A 137 -2.77 8.60 -11.12
CA PRO A 137 -2.89 7.37 -11.88
C PRO A 137 -1.54 7.01 -12.53
N LEU A 138 -1.31 5.71 -12.75
CA LEU A 138 -0.13 5.26 -13.47
C LEU A 138 -0.44 4.02 -14.31
N VAL A 139 -0.01 4.05 -15.57
CA VAL A 139 -0.21 2.96 -16.54
C VAL A 139 1.05 2.09 -16.58
N VAL A 140 0.88 0.78 -16.73
CA VAL A 140 2.00 -0.16 -16.88
C VAL A 140 2.86 0.26 -18.08
N GLY A 141 4.19 0.22 -17.91
CA GLY A 141 5.18 0.69 -18.86
C GLY A 141 5.39 2.21 -18.84
N ARG A 142 4.68 2.97 -18.01
CA ARG A 142 4.89 4.41 -17.82
C ARG A 142 5.54 4.70 -16.47
N GLY A 143 6.25 5.82 -16.44
CA GLY A 143 6.81 6.37 -15.21
C GLY A 143 6.45 7.82 -15.01
N ARG A 144 6.54 8.25 -13.75
CA ARG A 144 6.34 9.63 -13.33
C ARG A 144 7.56 10.11 -12.54
N PRO A 145 8.16 11.26 -12.91
CA PRO A 145 9.22 11.88 -12.13
C PRO A 145 8.64 12.73 -11.00
N PHE A 146 9.40 12.83 -9.90
CA PHE A 146 9.15 13.73 -8.78
C PHE A 146 10.45 14.43 -8.37
N PHE A 147 10.31 15.67 -7.91
CA PHE A 147 11.41 16.41 -7.32
C PHE A 147 11.50 16.12 -5.83
N MET A 148 12.70 15.78 -5.39
CA MET A 148 13.04 15.62 -3.98
C MET A 148 14.17 16.58 -3.60
N GLU A 149 14.17 16.99 -2.34
CA GLU A 149 15.23 17.79 -1.76
C GLU A 149 15.72 17.15 -0.47
N HIS A 150 16.91 17.55 -0.03
CA HIS A 150 17.40 17.20 1.30
C HIS A 150 16.41 17.64 2.37
N THR A 151 16.08 16.71 3.26
CA THR A 151 15.32 17.04 4.46
C THR A 151 16.14 18.01 5.29
N ARG A 152 15.45 19.02 5.81
CA ARG A 152 16.01 20.00 6.76
C ARG A 152 15.49 19.70 8.16
N PRO A 153 16.30 19.93 9.20
CA PRO A 153 15.85 19.79 10.58
C PRO A 153 14.63 20.68 10.83
N GLY A 154 13.69 20.19 11.63
CA GLY A 154 12.51 20.95 12.03
C GLY A 154 12.88 22.22 12.79
N GLY A 155 12.06 23.27 12.69
CA GLY A 155 12.34 24.56 13.36
C GLY A 155 12.47 24.46 14.89
N TRP A 156 12.00 23.37 15.50
CA TRP A 156 12.12 23.07 16.92
C TRP A 156 13.46 22.41 17.31
N MET A 157 14.24 21.93 16.34
CA MET A 157 15.53 21.26 16.55
C MET A 157 16.67 22.27 16.65
N ILE A 158 16.61 23.14 17.65
CA ILE A 158 17.58 24.24 17.84
C ILE A 158 19.01 23.71 17.93
N GLY A 159 19.90 24.25 17.10
CA GLY A 159 21.32 23.86 17.06
C GLY A 159 21.66 22.76 16.06
N THR A 160 20.66 22.16 15.41
CA THR A 160 20.89 21.19 14.32
C THR A 160 20.90 21.95 12.98
N THR A 161 22.01 21.90 12.26
CA THR A 161 22.09 22.47 10.90
C THR A 161 21.69 21.44 9.84
N GLU A 162 21.46 21.90 8.61
CA GLU A 162 21.20 20.99 7.47
C GLU A 162 22.37 20.04 7.23
N GLU A 163 23.61 20.52 7.32
CA GLU A 163 24.80 19.68 7.15
C GLU A 163 24.91 18.61 8.24
N MET A 164 24.59 18.95 9.49
CA MET A 164 24.59 17.98 10.59
C MET A 164 23.53 16.90 10.37
N TRP A 165 22.33 17.29 9.98
CA TRP A 165 21.25 16.37 9.64
C TRP A 165 21.65 15.41 8.51
N GLN A 166 22.20 15.94 7.42
CA GLN A 166 22.62 15.13 6.28
C GLN A 166 23.79 14.20 6.63
N GLN A 167 24.67 14.57 7.57
CA GLN A 167 25.71 13.68 8.07
C GLN A 167 25.15 12.52 8.90
N GLU A 168 24.18 12.79 9.76
CA GLU A 168 23.52 11.76 10.58
C GLU A 168 22.76 10.74 9.74
N HIS A 169 22.08 11.22 8.69
CA HIS A 169 21.29 10.40 7.78
C HIS A 169 22.04 9.94 6.52
N ALA A 170 23.35 10.22 6.39
CA ALA A 170 24.12 9.91 5.19
C ALA A 170 23.99 8.43 4.80
N ASN A 171 24.20 7.52 5.76
CA ASN A 171 24.19 6.08 5.53
C ASN A 171 22.80 5.44 5.63
N GLN A 172 21.74 6.24 5.75
CA GLN A 172 20.38 5.74 5.87
C GLN A 172 19.70 5.72 4.50
N PRO A 173 18.91 4.68 4.18
CA PRO A 173 18.20 4.63 2.92
C PRO A 173 17.05 5.63 2.87
N VAL A 174 16.64 6.00 1.65
CA VAL A 174 15.36 6.69 1.43
C VAL A 174 14.26 5.65 1.40
N ARG A 175 13.32 5.74 2.34
CA ARG A 175 12.21 4.80 2.48
C ARG A 175 10.97 5.37 1.83
N LEU A 176 10.30 4.58 1.02
CA LEU A 176 9.06 4.94 0.35
C LEU A 176 7.98 3.91 0.67
N ILE A 177 6.77 4.39 0.92
CA ILE A 177 5.57 3.59 1.07
C ILE A 177 4.62 3.99 -0.05
N LEU A 178 4.34 3.05 -0.95
CA LEU A 178 3.42 3.22 -2.05
C LEU A 178 2.09 2.56 -1.69
N THR A 179 1.01 3.33 -1.69
CA THR A 179 -0.35 2.80 -1.59
C THR A 179 -0.99 2.88 -2.97
N CYS A 180 -1.37 1.73 -3.52
CA CYS A 180 -1.83 1.60 -4.90
C CYS A 180 -3.26 1.09 -4.90
N ARG A 181 -4.13 1.69 -5.72
CA ARG A 181 -5.54 1.29 -5.82
C ARG A 181 -5.93 1.02 -7.27
N ARG A 182 -6.69 -0.04 -7.48
CA ARG A 182 -7.36 -0.37 -8.74
C ARG A 182 -8.74 -0.96 -8.48
N GLY A 183 -9.79 -0.24 -8.82
CA GLY A 183 -11.15 -0.60 -8.45
C GLY A 183 -11.29 -0.74 -6.93
N HIS A 184 -11.57 -1.96 -6.48
CA HIS A 184 -11.69 -2.33 -5.06
C HIS A 184 -10.43 -2.97 -4.47
N GLU A 185 -9.39 -3.17 -5.28
CA GLU A 185 -8.13 -3.76 -4.86
C GLU A 185 -7.18 -2.66 -4.37
N GLU A 186 -6.50 -2.92 -3.26
CA GLU A 186 -5.52 -2.01 -2.66
C GLU A 186 -4.25 -2.76 -2.26
N TRP A 187 -3.09 -2.23 -2.62
CA TRP A 187 -1.78 -2.78 -2.25
C TRP A 187 -0.94 -1.72 -1.54
N VAL A 188 -0.23 -2.14 -0.48
CA VAL A 188 0.76 -1.31 0.21
C VAL A 188 2.15 -1.92 -0.02
N ILE A 189 3.04 -1.14 -0.62
CA ILE A 189 4.37 -1.59 -1.05
C ILE A 189 5.43 -0.69 -0.41
N ALA A 190 6.29 -1.30 0.40
CA ALA A 190 7.47 -0.63 0.94
C ALA A 190 8.68 -0.79 0.01
N ARG A 191 9.44 0.29 -0.20
CA ARG A 191 10.69 0.31 -0.97
C ARG A 191 11.75 1.07 -0.19
N SER A 192 12.98 0.56 -0.29
CA SER A 192 14.17 1.17 0.28
C SER A 192 15.12 1.48 -0.86
N LEU A 193 15.47 2.75 -1.01
CA LEU A 193 16.39 3.23 -2.04
C LEU A 193 17.70 3.64 -1.41
N ASP A 194 18.80 3.38 -2.12
CA ASP A 194 20.11 3.86 -1.68
C ASP A 194 20.15 5.39 -1.64
N ASN A 195 20.81 5.94 -0.62
CA ASN A 195 21.00 7.37 -0.52
C ASN A 195 22.11 7.80 -1.50
N PRO A 196 21.80 8.59 -2.54
CA PRO A 196 22.78 8.94 -3.57
C PRO A 196 23.99 9.73 -3.01
N SER A 197 23.83 10.40 -1.87
CA SER A 197 24.95 11.09 -1.19
C SER A 197 26.02 10.12 -0.65
N THR A 198 25.70 8.84 -0.43
CA THR A 198 26.71 7.81 -0.12
C THR A 198 27.39 7.25 -1.36
N THR A 199 26.63 7.04 -2.44
CA THR A 199 27.17 6.52 -3.70
C THR A 199 28.21 7.47 -4.32
N SER A 200 28.09 8.77 -4.08
CA SER A 200 29.06 9.78 -4.52
C SER A 200 30.43 9.75 -3.79
N ARG A 201 30.58 9.01 -2.67
CA ARG A 201 31.82 8.97 -1.87
C ARG A 201 32.63 7.67 -2.01
N ALA A 202 32.21 6.75 -2.88
CA ALA A 202 32.95 5.52 -3.22
C ALA A 202 33.78 5.70 -4.50
#